data_AF-A0A0S4PSX1-F1
#
_entry.id   AF-A0A0S4PSX1-F1
#
_cell.length_a   1.000
_cell.length_b   1.000
_cell.length_c   1.000
_cell.angle_alpha   90.00
_cell.angle_beta   90.00
_cell.angle_gamma   90.00
#
_symmetry.space_group_name_H-M   'P 1'
#
loop_
_entity.id
_entity.type
_entity.pdbx_description
1 polymer ?
#
loop_
_entity_poly.entity_id
_entity_poly.type
_entity_poly.pdbx_seq_one_letter_code
_entity_poly.pdbx_strand_id
1 'polypeptide(L)'
;MLDKIKSGELDAGAIGSTTWVRVMQEGNYPQMVNFYTSPAYCHCNFTTLKSFDSYLKRSFVEMMKSQNALKNDPKIAHMMSLEGLNEWVLCDENALKGYEEIAQAMGEQHLLNLPHS
;
A
#
# COMPACT_ATOMS: atom_id res chain seq x y z
N MET A 1 -0.76 -4.27 18.73
CA MET A 1 -2.22 -4.27 18.46
C MET A 1 -2.80 -5.66 18.69
N LEU A 2 -2.34 -6.70 17.98
CA LEU A 2 -2.90 -8.04 18.08
C LEU A 2 -2.88 -8.61 19.51
N ASP A 3 -1.78 -8.47 20.26
CA ASP A 3 -1.73 -8.95 21.65
C ASP A 3 -2.78 -8.28 22.55
N LYS A 4 -3.06 -6.99 22.31
CA LYS A 4 -4.08 -6.25 23.05
C LYS A 4 -5.48 -6.80 22.76
N ILE A 5 -5.77 -7.10 21.50
CA ILE A 5 -7.03 -7.76 21.12
C ILE A 5 -7.11 -9.17 21.74
N LYS A 6 -6.03 -9.94 21.69
CA LYS A 6 -5.95 -11.27 22.31
C LYS A 6 -6.17 -11.23 23.83
N SER A 7 -5.69 -10.19 24.50
CA SER A 7 -5.87 -10.00 25.95
C SER A 7 -7.25 -9.43 26.34
N GLY A 8 -8.07 -9.01 25.37
CA GLY A 8 -9.35 -8.35 25.61
C GLY A 8 -9.25 -6.86 25.97
N GLU A 9 -8.08 -6.23 25.82
CA GLU A 9 -7.91 -4.78 26.01
C GLU A 9 -8.52 -3.98 24.83
N LEU A 10 -8.58 -4.59 23.64
CA LEU A 10 -9.21 -4.02 22.45
C LEU A 10 -10.19 -5.02 21.84
N ASP A 11 -11.32 -4.54 21.32
CA ASP A 11 -12.29 -5.40 20.64
C ASP A 11 -11.92 -5.70 19.19
N ALA A 12 -11.29 -4.73 18.51
CA ALA A 12 -10.95 -4.80 17.08
C ALA A 12 -9.76 -3.89 16.73
N GLY A 13 -9.22 -4.07 15.52
CA GLY A 13 -8.17 -3.22 14.98
C GLY A 13 -8.01 -3.36 13.47
N ALA A 14 -7.28 -2.44 12.85
CA ALA A 14 -6.98 -2.44 11.42
C ALA A 14 -5.53 -2.86 11.16
N ILE A 15 -5.31 -3.67 10.14
CA ILE A 15 -4.00 -4.19 9.75
C ILE A 15 -3.94 -4.35 8.23
N GLY A 16 -2.78 -4.11 7.63
CA GLY A 16 -2.56 -4.37 6.21
C GLY A 16 -2.75 -5.85 5.85
N SER A 17 -3.37 -6.12 4.71
CA SER A 17 -3.73 -7.48 4.27
C SER A 17 -2.52 -8.42 4.16
N THR A 18 -1.37 -7.92 3.68
CA THR A 18 -0.12 -8.68 3.59
C THR A 18 0.39 -9.12 4.97
N THR A 19 0.36 -8.20 5.95
CA THR A 19 0.72 -8.51 7.33
C THR A 19 -0.26 -9.50 7.95
N TRP A 20 -1.56 -9.35 7.71
CA TRP A 20 -2.59 -10.27 8.20
C TRP A 20 -2.37 -11.70 7.68
N VAL A 21 -2.12 -11.87 6.38
CA VAL A 21 -1.85 -13.19 5.78
C VAL A 21 -0.65 -13.87 6.44
N ARG A 22 0.44 -13.13 6.67
CA ARG A 22 1.64 -13.67 7.34
C ARG A 22 1.35 -14.09 8.78
N VAL A 23 0.63 -13.26 9.53
CA VAL A 23 0.21 -13.57 10.91
C VAL A 23 -0.60 -14.87 10.95
N MET A 24 -1.48 -15.08 9.97
CA MET A 24 -2.28 -16.31 9.89
C MET A 24 -1.46 -17.53 9.52
N GLN A 25 -0.46 -17.39 8.63
CA GLN A 25 0.46 -18.47 8.29
C GLN A 25 1.33 -18.91 9.48
N GLU A 26 1.72 -17.97 10.34
CA GLU A 26 2.48 -18.25 11.56
C GLU A 26 1.62 -18.88 12.68
N GLY A 27 0.29 -18.75 12.61
CA GLY A 27 -0.63 -19.43 13.53
C GLY A 27 -0.70 -18.86 14.95
N ASN A 28 -0.16 -17.67 15.19
CA ASN A 28 0.01 -17.09 16.54
C ASN A 28 -1.29 -16.57 17.19
N TYR A 29 -2.36 -16.38 16.40
CA TYR A 29 -3.63 -15.79 16.83
C TYR A 29 -4.86 -16.52 16.27
N PRO A 30 -5.04 -17.83 16.54
CA PRO A 30 -6.08 -18.65 15.93
C PRO A 30 -7.53 -18.22 16.26
N GLN A 31 -7.72 -17.45 17.33
CA GLN A 31 -9.03 -16.94 17.74
C GLN A 31 -9.47 -15.66 17.03
N MET A 32 -8.59 -15.04 16.24
CA MET A 32 -8.90 -13.80 15.53
C MET A 32 -9.51 -14.07 14.16
N VAL A 33 -10.44 -13.23 13.75
CA VAL A 33 -11.11 -13.31 12.45
C VAL A 33 -11.11 -11.96 11.74
N ASN A 34 -11.01 -12.00 10.41
CA ASN A 34 -11.27 -10.84 9.58
C ASN A 34 -12.78 -10.72 9.35
N PHE A 35 -13.40 -9.62 9.81
CA PHE A 35 -14.82 -9.35 9.63
C PHE A 35 -15.11 -8.24 8.61
N TYR A 36 -14.09 -7.49 8.18
CA TYR A 36 -14.24 -6.41 7.20
C TYR A 36 -12.93 -6.17 6.45
N THR A 37 -13.03 -5.98 5.14
CA THR A 37 -11.89 -5.62 4.27
C THR A 37 -12.29 -4.41 3.45
N SER A 38 -11.47 -3.36 3.51
CA SER A 38 -11.67 -2.17 2.68
C SER A 38 -11.47 -2.51 1.21
N PRO A 39 -12.02 -1.70 0.30
CA PRO A 39 -11.64 -1.73 -1.10
C PRO A 39 -10.14 -1.56 -1.29
N ALA A 40 -9.64 -2.08 -2.42
CA ALA A 40 -8.22 -2.08 -2.71
C ALA A 40 -7.74 -0.68 -3.09
N TYR A 41 -6.55 -0.31 -2.61
CA TYR A 41 -5.86 0.93 -2.97
C TYR A 41 -4.34 0.70 -2.97
N CYS A 42 -3.60 1.60 -3.63
CA CYS A 42 -2.13 1.56 -3.60
C CYS A 42 -1.62 1.93 -2.21
N HIS A 43 -0.96 1.01 -1.51
CA HIS A 43 -0.41 1.33 -0.18
C HIS A 43 0.79 2.30 -0.25
N CYS A 44 1.65 2.17 -1.27
CA CYS A 44 2.82 3.01 -1.49
C CYS A 44 2.91 3.47 -2.94
N ASN A 45 3.35 4.71 -3.16
CA ASN A 45 3.63 5.28 -4.48
C ASN A 45 4.86 6.20 -4.43
N PHE A 46 5.63 6.23 -5.52
CA PHE A 46 6.61 7.29 -5.72
C PHE A 46 5.89 8.57 -6.12
N THR A 47 6.16 9.67 -5.41
CA THR A 47 5.55 10.98 -5.66
C THR A 47 6.62 12.00 -5.97
N THR A 48 6.29 12.99 -6.81
CA THR A 48 7.18 14.10 -7.16
C THR A 48 6.44 15.43 -6.97
N LEU A 49 7.20 16.52 -6.90
CA LEU A 49 6.61 17.87 -6.94
C LEU A 49 5.98 18.12 -8.31
N LYS A 50 4.92 18.95 -8.34
CA LYS A 50 4.26 19.32 -9.61
C LYS A 50 5.21 19.96 -10.63
N SER A 51 6.24 20.66 -10.15
CA SER A 51 7.26 21.34 -10.96
C SER A 51 8.46 20.45 -11.31
N PHE A 52 8.44 19.16 -10.98
CA PHE A 52 9.55 18.26 -11.27
C PHE A 52 9.72 18.06 -12.78
N ASP A 53 10.97 17.91 -13.21
CA ASP A 53 11.31 17.82 -14.63
C ASP A 53 10.60 16.63 -15.31
N SER A 54 9.95 16.92 -16.44
CA SER A 54 9.07 15.96 -17.11
C SER A 54 9.87 14.83 -17.78
N TYR A 55 11.08 15.11 -18.25
CA TYR A 55 11.97 14.13 -18.83
C TYR A 55 12.48 13.17 -17.76
N LEU A 56 13.00 13.69 -16.65
CA LEU A 56 13.47 12.87 -15.52
C LEU A 56 12.34 12.02 -14.93
N LYS A 57 11.13 12.58 -14.82
CA LYS A 57 9.94 11.81 -14.38
C LYS A 57 9.72 10.60 -15.29
N ARG A 58 9.73 10.82 -16.61
CA ARG A 58 9.54 9.76 -17.60
C ARG A 58 10.65 8.71 -17.53
N SER A 59 11.90 9.14 -17.51
CA SER A 59 13.07 8.24 -17.43
C SER A 59 13.05 7.39 -16.17
N PHE A 60 12.67 7.96 -15.02
CA PHE A 60 12.52 7.20 -13.78
C PHE A 60 11.44 6.11 -13.90
N VAL A 61 10.25 6.47 -14.41
CA VAL A 61 9.15 5.52 -14.61
C VAL A 61 9.55 4.39 -15.58
N GLU A 62 10.19 4.72 -16.69
CA GLU A 62 10.68 3.75 -17.68
C GLU A 62 11.73 2.81 -17.06
N MET A 63 12.66 3.36 -16.28
CA MET A 63 13.68 2.58 -15.57
C MET A 63 13.04 1.60 -14.57
N MET A 64 12.12 2.05 -13.72
CA MET A 64 11.44 1.18 -12.76
C MET A 64 10.66 0.06 -13.46
N LYS A 65 9.89 0.39 -14.51
CA LYS A 65 9.11 -0.60 -15.26
C LYS A 65 9.99 -1.61 -16.01
N SER A 66 11.18 -1.23 -16.46
CA SER A 66 12.08 -2.15 -17.17
C SER A 66 12.50 -3.35 -16.32
N GLN A 67 12.52 -3.20 -14.99
CA GLN A 67 12.87 -4.27 -14.06
C GLN A 67 11.87 -5.43 -14.09
N ASN A 68 10.62 -5.20 -14.52
CA ASN A 68 9.63 -6.26 -14.66
C ASN A 68 10.04 -7.32 -15.69
N ALA A 69 10.80 -6.95 -16.72
CA ALA A 69 11.35 -7.88 -17.70
C ALA A 69 12.56 -8.67 -17.15
N LEU A 70 13.14 -8.19 -16.04
CA LEU A 70 14.34 -8.73 -15.42
C LEU A 70 14.05 -9.43 -14.08
N LYS A 71 12.80 -9.84 -13.82
CA LYS A 71 12.40 -10.51 -12.57
C LYS A 71 13.19 -11.79 -12.25
N ASN A 72 13.79 -12.42 -13.27
CA ASN A 72 14.63 -13.61 -13.10
C ASN A 72 16.11 -13.27 -12.81
N ASP A 73 16.52 -12.00 -12.96
CA ASP A 73 17.84 -11.56 -12.51
C ASP A 73 17.87 -11.58 -10.97
N PRO A 74 18.83 -12.28 -10.34
CA PRO A 74 18.86 -12.43 -8.89
C PRO A 74 18.91 -11.12 -8.09
N LYS A 75 19.56 -10.08 -8.62
CA LYS A 75 19.68 -8.79 -7.94
C LYS A 75 18.36 -8.02 -8.02
N ILE A 76 17.72 -8.04 -9.19
CA ILE A 76 16.41 -7.41 -9.38
C ILE A 76 15.34 -8.14 -8.56
N ALA A 77 15.33 -9.47 -8.60
CA ALA A 77 14.43 -10.29 -7.80
C ALA A 77 14.58 -10.00 -6.29
N HIS A 78 15.82 -9.91 -5.81
CA HIS A 78 16.09 -9.59 -4.41
C HIS A 78 15.58 -8.19 -4.03
N MET A 79 15.85 -7.18 -4.87
CA MET A 79 15.37 -5.82 -4.61
C MET A 79 13.83 -5.74 -4.62
N MET A 80 13.16 -6.35 -5.60
CA MET A 80 11.68 -6.38 -5.65
C MET A 80 11.09 -7.11 -4.43
N SER A 81 11.77 -8.16 -3.94
CA SER A 81 11.38 -8.84 -2.70
C SER A 81 11.51 -7.96 -1.46
N LEU A 82 12.51 -7.07 -1.39
CA LEU A 82 12.66 -6.12 -0.27
C LEU A 82 11.52 -5.10 -0.26
N GLU A 83 11.08 -4.66 -1.44
CA GLU A 83 9.91 -3.80 -1.61
C GLU A 83 8.57 -4.55 -1.49
N GLY A 84 8.61 -5.88 -1.30
CA GLY A 84 7.42 -6.72 -1.13
C GLY A 84 6.51 -6.79 -2.35
N LEU A 85 7.06 -6.58 -3.56
CA LEU A 85 6.28 -6.51 -4.80
C LEU A 85 6.72 -7.55 -5.83
N ASN A 86 5.77 -7.92 -6.69
CA ASN A 86 6.02 -8.81 -7.83
C ASN A 86 6.14 -8.04 -9.15
N GLU A 87 5.70 -6.78 -9.21
CA GLU A 87 5.70 -5.96 -10.42
C GLU A 87 5.63 -4.47 -10.11
N TRP A 88 6.38 -3.68 -10.86
CA TRP A 88 6.23 -2.22 -10.92
C TRP A 88 5.11 -1.83 -11.87
N VAL A 89 4.06 -1.24 -11.33
CA VAL A 89 2.90 -0.76 -12.10
C VAL A 89 2.92 0.76 -12.23
N LEU A 90 2.37 1.28 -13.32
CA LEU A 90 2.18 2.72 -13.45
C LEU A 90 1.02 3.14 -12.54
N CYS A 91 1.22 4.17 -11.74
CA CYS A 91 0.15 4.81 -10.98
C CYS A 91 -0.65 5.73 -11.93
N ASP A 92 -1.67 5.17 -12.58
CA ASP A 92 -2.59 5.90 -13.45
C ASP A 92 -3.89 6.29 -12.71
N GLU A 93 -4.82 6.93 -13.41
CA GLU A 93 -6.11 7.35 -12.82
C GLU A 93 -6.91 6.17 -12.25
N ASN A 94 -6.79 4.97 -12.83
CA ASN A 94 -7.48 3.80 -12.30
C ASN A 94 -6.85 3.29 -11.01
N ALA A 95 -5.51 3.26 -10.93
CA ALA A 95 -4.79 2.91 -9.71
C ALA A 95 -5.10 3.90 -8.56
N LEU A 96 -5.36 5.17 -8.91
CA LEU A 96 -5.68 6.21 -7.93
C LEU A 96 -7.13 6.17 -7.40
N LYS A 97 -8.08 5.54 -8.09
CA LYS A 97 -9.48 5.46 -7.65
C LYS A 97 -9.66 4.90 -6.24
N GLY A 98 -8.80 3.97 -5.82
CA GLY A 98 -8.84 3.41 -4.48
C GLY A 98 -8.63 4.44 -3.36
N TYR A 99 -8.03 5.60 -3.66
CA TYR A 99 -7.87 6.69 -2.70
C TYR A 99 -9.14 7.54 -2.51
N GLU A 100 -10.14 7.45 -3.40
CA GLU A 100 -11.37 8.24 -3.29
C GLU A 100 -12.13 7.91 -2.02
N GLU A 101 -12.25 6.63 -1.67
CA GLU A 101 -12.90 6.19 -0.43
C GLU A 101 -12.13 6.64 0.82
N ILE A 102 -10.79 6.62 0.75
CA ILE A 102 -9.94 7.12 1.84
C ILE A 102 -10.15 8.62 2.02
N ALA A 103 -10.14 9.38 0.93
CA ALA A 103 -10.36 10.82 0.95
C ALA A 103 -11.77 11.16 1.49
N GLN A 104 -12.79 10.42 1.07
CA GLN A 104 -14.15 10.56 1.59
C GLN A 104 -14.18 10.32 3.11
N ALA A 105 -13.65 9.19 3.57
CA ALA A 105 -13.62 8.85 5.00
C ALA A 105 -12.84 9.88 5.83
N MET A 106 -11.72 10.39 5.31
CA MET A 106 -10.96 11.47 5.94
C MET A 106 -11.76 12.78 5.99
N GLY A 107 -12.55 13.07 4.96
CA GLY A 107 -13.46 14.22 4.92
C GLY A 107 -14.56 14.13 5.98
N GLU A 108 -15.21 12.96 6.10
CA GLU A 108 -16.22 12.67 7.12
C GLU A 108 -15.67 12.76 8.55
N GLN A 109 -14.38 12.46 8.73
CA GLN A 109 -13.66 12.56 10.00
C GLN A 109 -13.01 13.93 10.24
N HIS A 110 -13.22 14.90 9.34
CA HIS A 110 -12.62 16.24 9.41
C HIS A 110 -11.08 16.24 9.47
N LEU A 111 -10.44 15.23 8.87
CA LEU A 111 -8.98 15.10 8.79
C LEU A 111 -8.39 15.84 7.58
N LEU A 112 -9.21 16.11 6.56
CA LEU A 112 -8.82 16.96 5.44
C LEU A 112 -9.05 18.43 5.78
N ASN A 113 -8.06 19.06 6.39
CA ASN A 113 -7.92 20.51 6.30
C ASN A 113 -7.46 20.84 4.88
N LEU A 114 -8.38 20.92 3.92
CA LEU A 114 -8.11 21.57 2.65
C LEU A 114 -7.94 23.06 2.97
N PRO A 115 -6.76 23.68 2.78
CA PRO A 115 -6.68 25.13 2.78
C PRO A 115 -7.55 25.59 1.62
N HIS A 116 -8.61 26.32 1.92
CA HIS A 116 -9.27 27.15 0.91
C HIS A 116 -8.27 28.21 0.44
N SER A 117 -7.64 28.01 -0.71
CA SER A 117 -7.23 29.07 -1.67
C SER A 117 -6.77 28.47 -3.00
#